data_AF-A0A5C5VXU1-F1
#
_entry.id   AF-A0A5C5VXU1-F1
#
_cell.length_a   1.000
_cell.length_b   1.000
_cell.length_c   1.000
_cell.angle_alpha   90.00
_cell.angle_beta   90.00
_cell.angle_gamma   90.00
#
_symmetry.space_group_name_H-M   'P 1'
#
loop_
_entity.id
_entity.type
_entity.pdbx_description
1 polymer ?
#
loop_
_entity_poly.entity_id
_entity_poly.type
_entity_poly.pdbx_seq_one_letter_code
_entity_poly.pdbx_strand_id
1 'polypeptide(L)'
;MSFMNYAFVATLCAMTSPVFAMPALTFVNNGNSTGTFRLAPDVALFPSAAGGSLAFEISVTVTGATIQAGTNGALFPTANPGDIGVGGLFNGVAIAGNVVRGAYGSNLFTTGTAVDAFTVDLSAGGTFTYLAEVAQNGTKFDFNGSGAITNAVAGDFNADGKVDNGDLNLLLGSWGAATVPPTWVNGFVSPVDNGELNDLLGNWGFGVGVAVPEPASALLVTLAGVAACGLRRRV
;
A
#
# COMPACT_ATOMS: atom_id res chain seq x y z
N MET A 1 50.53 -0.05 -61.42
CA MET A 1 50.32 -0.08 -59.96
C MET A 1 48.90 -0.56 -59.71
N SER A 2 48.75 -1.75 -59.14
CA SER A 2 47.44 -2.39 -58.92
C SER A 2 46.99 -2.10 -57.49
N PHE A 3 45.80 -1.54 -57.33
CA PHE A 3 45.20 -1.28 -56.01
C PHE A 3 44.23 -2.42 -55.68
N MET A 4 44.56 -3.21 -54.66
CA MET A 4 43.65 -4.20 -54.06
C MET A 4 42.62 -3.46 -53.19
N ASN A 5 41.35 -3.51 -53.59
CA ASN A 5 40.23 -3.09 -52.76
C ASN A 5 39.86 -4.21 -51.78
N TYR A 6 40.10 -4.00 -50.49
CA TYR A 6 39.58 -4.86 -49.42
C TYR A 6 38.21 -4.34 -48.99
N ALA A 7 37.14 -5.03 -49.39
CA ALA A 7 35.80 -4.77 -48.89
C ALA A 7 35.66 -5.42 -47.50
N PHE A 8 35.69 -4.60 -46.45
CA PHE A 8 35.42 -5.05 -45.09
C PHE A 8 33.90 -5.09 -44.88
N VAL A 9 33.31 -6.28 -44.99
CA VAL A 9 31.89 -6.49 -44.68
C VAL A 9 31.75 -6.54 -43.16
N ALA A 10 31.44 -5.39 -42.54
CA ALA A 10 31.08 -5.33 -41.14
C ALA A 10 29.66 -5.90 -40.98
N THR A 11 29.55 -7.16 -40.59
CA THR A 11 28.28 -7.76 -40.16
C THR A 11 27.86 -7.08 -38.86
N LEU A 12 26.98 -6.08 -38.98
CA LEU A 12 26.33 -5.42 -37.86
C LEU A 12 25.31 -6.40 -37.29
N CYS A 13 25.72 -7.25 -36.34
CA CYS A 13 24.78 -8.07 -35.58
C CYS A 13 23.88 -7.13 -34.77
N ALA A 14 22.63 -6.98 -35.19
CA ALA A 14 21.58 -6.34 -34.41
C ALA A 14 21.34 -7.20 -33.15
N MET A 15 22.03 -6.88 -32.06
CA MET A 15 21.75 -7.49 -30.77
C MET A 15 20.42 -6.90 -30.28
N THR A 16 19.35 -7.70 -30.35
CA THR A 16 18.11 -7.38 -29.67
C THR A 16 18.42 -7.25 -28.19
N SER A 17 18.33 -6.03 -27.66
CA SER A 17 18.48 -5.80 -26.22
C SER A 17 17.44 -6.67 -25.51
N PRO A 18 17.81 -7.45 -24.49
CA PRO A 18 16.82 -8.18 -23.70
C PRO A 18 15.79 -7.17 -23.17
N VAL A 19 14.52 -7.45 -23.40
CA VAL A 19 13.43 -6.67 -22.83
C VAL A 19 13.31 -7.10 -21.37
N PHE A 20 13.80 -6.29 -20.45
CA PHE A 20 13.62 -6.51 -19.02
C PHE A 20 12.17 -6.18 -18.65
N ALA A 21 11.56 -7.02 -17.81
CA ALA A 21 10.26 -6.70 -17.24
C ALA A 21 10.42 -5.53 -16.24
N MET A 22 9.42 -4.66 -16.18
CA MET A 22 9.37 -3.60 -15.16
C MET A 22 9.23 -4.25 -13.77
N PRO A 23 9.98 -3.81 -12.75
CA PRO A 23 9.75 -4.30 -11.40
C PRO A 23 8.37 -3.82 -10.92
N ALA A 24 7.77 -4.52 -9.97
CA ALA A 24 6.49 -4.12 -9.38
C ALA A 24 6.71 -3.53 -7.99
N LEU A 25 6.23 -2.30 -7.79
CA LEU A 25 6.14 -1.66 -6.48
C LEU A 25 4.67 -1.70 -6.02
N THR A 26 4.43 -2.31 -4.87
CA THR A 26 3.09 -2.43 -4.28
C THR A 26 3.09 -1.90 -2.87
N PHE A 27 1.96 -1.39 -2.42
CA PHE A 27 1.79 -0.94 -1.04
C PHE A 27 0.87 -1.90 -0.27
N VAL A 28 1.24 -2.24 0.95
CA VAL A 28 0.48 -3.08 1.87
C VAL A 28 0.21 -2.31 3.15
N ASN A 29 -1.06 -2.20 3.54
CA ASN A 29 -1.45 -1.69 4.85
C ASN A 29 -1.36 -2.83 5.88
N ASN A 30 -0.63 -2.62 6.98
CA ASN A 30 -0.41 -3.66 7.99
C ASN A 30 -1.44 -3.62 9.11
N GLY A 31 -2.40 -2.68 9.09
CA GLY A 31 -3.48 -2.60 10.07
C GLY A 31 -3.05 -2.12 11.46
N ASN A 32 -1.85 -1.58 11.62
CA ASN A 32 -1.31 -1.16 12.93
C ASN A 32 -0.63 0.20 12.85
N SER A 33 -1.20 1.14 12.09
CA SER A 33 -0.59 2.42 11.74
C SER A 33 0.74 2.30 10.97
N THR A 34 1.06 1.12 10.45
CA THR A 34 2.20 0.94 9.56
C THR A 34 1.75 0.50 8.16
N GLY A 35 2.53 0.88 7.16
CA GLY A 35 2.35 0.43 5.78
C GLY A 35 3.68 0.12 5.12
N THR A 36 3.73 -0.96 4.36
CA THR A 36 4.95 -1.49 3.75
C THR A 36 4.88 -1.41 2.22
N PHE A 37 5.86 -0.75 1.63
CA PHE A 37 6.14 -0.83 0.20
C PHE A 37 6.90 -2.11 -0.08
N ARG A 38 6.32 -2.97 -0.92
CA ARG A 38 6.90 -4.24 -1.36
C ARG A 38 7.36 -4.14 -2.80
N LEU A 39 8.57 -4.64 -3.04
CA LEU A 39 9.21 -4.64 -4.34
C LEU A 39 9.34 -6.07 -4.86
N ALA A 40 8.82 -6.34 -6.06
CA ALA A 40 9.09 -7.56 -6.81
C ALA A 40 9.98 -7.21 -8.01
N PRO A 41 11.19 -7.78 -8.13
CA PRO A 41 12.03 -7.53 -9.28
C PRO A 41 11.55 -8.29 -10.53
N ASP A 42 12.20 -8.04 -11.67
CA ASP A 42 12.07 -8.94 -12.82
C ASP A 42 12.71 -10.30 -12.52
N VAL A 43 11.88 -11.34 -12.35
CA VAL A 43 12.34 -12.70 -12.06
C VAL A 43 13.40 -13.23 -13.04
N ALA A 44 13.40 -12.77 -14.29
CA ALA A 44 14.38 -13.18 -15.29
C ALA A 44 15.79 -12.67 -15.00
N LEU A 45 15.91 -11.56 -14.24
CA LEU A 45 17.19 -10.96 -13.84
C LEU A 45 17.79 -11.56 -12.57
N PHE A 46 17.00 -12.30 -11.77
CA PHE A 46 17.43 -12.82 -10.47
C PHE A 46 17.30 -14.35 -10.36
N PRO A 47 17.93 -15.15 -11.25
CA PRO A 47 17.99 -16.60 -11.11
C PRO A 47 18.94 -16.98 -9.95
N SER A 48 18.35 -17.08 -8.76
CA SER A 48 18.72 -17.65 -7.44
C SER A 48 20.19 -17.85 -6.97
N ALA A 49 21.21 -17.99 -7.83
CA ALA A 49 22.57 -18.30 -7.41
C ALA A 49 23.57 -17.14 -7.61
N ALA A 50 23.49 -16.41 -8.72
CA ALA A 50 24.39 -15.28 -8.98
C ALA A 50 23.89 -13.97 -8.33
N GLY A 51 22.59 -13.88 -8.10
CA GLY A 51 21.90 -12.66 -7.69
C GLY A 51 22.06 -11.53 -8.71
N GLY A 52 21.60 -10.35 -8.34
CA GLY A 52 21.75 -9.13 -9.14
C GLY A 52 21.76 -7.90 -8.25
N SER A 53 21.93 -6.73 -8.86
CA SER A 53 21.78 -5.45 -8.17
C SER A 53 20.35 -4.95 -8.26
N LEU A 54 19.79 -4.57 -7.12
CA LEU A 54 18.49 -3.96 -6.98
C LEU A 54 18.61 -2.81 -5.98
N ALA A 55 18.11 -1.64 -6.36
CA ALA A 55 18.05 -0.50 -5.47
C ALA A 55 16.73 0.23 -5.62
N PHE A 56 16.34 0.94 -4.58
CA PHE A 56 15.18 1.81 -4.60
C PHE A 56 15.49 3.11 -3.88
N GLU A 57 14.76 4.14 -4.26
CA GLU A 57 14.59 5.32 -3.45
C GLU A 57 13.11 5.72 -3.48
N ILE A 58 12.59 6.12 -2.33
CA ILE A 58 11.17 6.44 -2.14
C ILE A 58 11.02 7.67 -1.26
N SER A 59 10.07 8.52 -1.62
CA SER A 59 9.62 9.67 -0.83
C SER A 59 8.12 9.57 -0.62
N VAL A 60 7.69 9.52 0.64
CA VAL A 60 6.29 9.39 1.04
C VAL A 60 5.88 10.65 1.78
N THR A 61 4.82 11.30 1.32
CA THR A 61 4.20 12.45 1.99
C THR A 61 2.89 12.02 2.63
N VAL A 62 2.71 12.31 3.91
CA VAL A 62 1.58 11.84 4.73
C VAL A 62 0.66 12.99 5.10
N THR A 63 -0.64 12.73 5.14
CA THR A 63 -1.67 13.66 5.63
C THR A 63 -2.60 12.95 6.61
N GLY A 64 -2.97 13.64 7.70
CA GLY A 64 -3.88 13.12 8.73
C GLY A 64 -3.20 12.38 9.88
N ALA A 65 -1.88 12.14 9.81
CA ALA A 65 -1.09 11.53 10.87
C ALA A 65 0.34 12.11 10.90
N THR A 66 1.08 11.82 11.97
CA THR A 66 2.51 12.14 12.07
C THR A 66 3.33 10.91 11.75
N ILE A 67 4.44 11.08 11.04
CA ILE A 67 5.39 9.97 10.78
C ILE A 67 6.22 9.74 12.04
N GLN A 68 6.23 8.51 12.54
CA GLN A 68 7.04 8.10 13.69
C GLN A 68 8.36 7.48 13.25
N ALA A 69 8.34 6.63 12.22
CA ALA A 69 9.54 5.97 11.71
C ALA A 69 9.44 5.67 10.21
N GLY A 70 10.61 5.49 9.60
CA GLY A 70 10.78 4.83 8.32
C GLY A 70 11.79 3.71 8.53
N THR A 71 11.46 2.50 8.08
CA THR A 71 12.28 1.31 8.32
C THR A 71 12.60 0.64 7.00
N ASN A 72 13.88 0.34 6.81
CA ASN A 72 14.36 -0.37 5.62
C ASN A 72 14.14 -1.88 5.73
N GLY A 73 13.84 -2.51 4.60
CA GLY A 73 13.77 -3.96 4.47
C GLY A 73 15.13 -4.64 4.62
N ALA A 74 15.14 -5.81 5.25
CA ALA A 74 16.38 -6.54 5.56
C ALA A 74 17.22 -6.93 4.33
N LEU A 75 16.60 -7.04 3.15
CA LEU A 75 17.27 -7.43 1.90
C LEU A 75 17.97 -6.27 1.18
N PHE A 76 17.92 -5.04 1.73
CA PHE A 76 18.58 -3.86 1.17
C PHE A 76 19.61 -3.30 2.16
N PRO A 77 20.69 -4.04 2.46
CA PRO A 77 21.59 -3.71 3.57
C PRO A 77 22.43 -2.45 3.33
N THR A 78 22.52 -1.99 2.08
CA THR A 78 23.40 -0.89 1.70
C THR A 78 22.57 0.36 1.48
N ALA A 79 22.87 1.41 2.23
CA ALA A 79 22.30 2.72 1.94
C ALA A 79 22.82 3.16 0.55
N ASN A 80 21.91 3.49 -0.37
CA ASN A 80 22.25 3.79 -1.75
C ASN A 80 22.10 5.31 -1.98
N PRO A 81 23.21 6.05 -2.20
CA PRO A 81 23.14 7.46 -2.56
C PRO A 81 22.60 7.62 -3.99
N GLY A 82 21.27 7.64 -4.10
CA GLY A 82 20.53 7.91 -5.32
C GLY A 82 20.18 9.40 -5.45
N ASP A 83 19.73 9.75 -6.65
CA ASP A 83 19.03 11.01 -6.94
C ASP A 83 17.76 10.65 -7.71
N ILE A 84 16.63 10.49 -7.01
CA ILE A 84 15.29 10.33 -7.60
C ILE A 84 14.78 11.58 -8.33
N GLY A 85 15.62 12.61 -8.54
CA GLY A 85 15.19 13.89 -9.08
C GLY A 85 14.29 14.67 -8.11
N VAL A 86 14.15 14.20 -6.86
CA VAL A 86 13.36 14.83 -5.80
C VAL A 86 14.28 15.17 -4.63
N GLY A 87 14.99 16.30 -4.76
CA GLY A 87 15.73 16.91 -3.66
C GLY A 87 17.04 16.21 -3.29
N GLY A 88 18.05 16.34 -4.16
CA GLY A 88 19.46 16.10 -3.87
C GLY A 88 19.83 14.65 -3.54
N LEU A 89 21.14 14.39 -3.50
CA LEU A 89 21.68 13.09 -3.08
C LEU A 89 21.21 12.78 -1.67
N PHE A 90 20.54 11.63 -1.52
CA PHE A 90 19.99 11.18 -0.25
C PHE A 90 20.41 9.74 0.03
N ASN A 91 20.65 9.42 1.30
CA ASN A 91 21.16 8.11 1.71
C ASN A 91 20.52 7.66 3.03
N GLY A 92 20.00 6.43 3.08
CA GLY A 92 19.40 5.86 4.29
C GLY A 92 17.94 6.26 4.49
N VAL A 93 17.54 6.55 5.74
CA VAL A 93 16.20 7.04 6.09
C VAL A 93 16.27 8.47 6.64
N ALA A 94 15.36 9.33 6.22
CA ALA A 94 15.15 10.64 6.82
C ALA A 94 13.66 10.98 6.92
N ILE A 95 13.31 11.68 7.99
CA ILE A 95 11.97 12.19 8.24
C ILE A 95 12.08 13.70 8.38
N ALA A 96 11.26 14.45 7.63
CA ALA A 96 11.20 15.90 7.66
C ALA A 96 9.73 16.33 7.63
N GLY A 97 9.18 16.64 8.81
CA GLY A 97 7.76 16.95 8.96
C GLY A 97 6.88 15.77 8.52
N ASN A 98 6.07 16.00 7.49
CA ASN A 98 5.14 15.00 6.96
C ASN A 98 5.73 14.19 5.79
N VAL A 99 7.04 14.26 5.57
CA VAL A 99 7.73 13.52 4.51
C VAL A 99 8.71 12.54 5.13
N VAL A 100 8.69 11.30 4.66
CA VAL A 100 9.73 10.29 4.93
C VAL A 100 10.34 9.82 3.64
N ARG A 101 11.67 9.69 3.64
CA ARG A 101 12.45 9.20 2.51
C ARG A 101 13.25 7.97 2.92
N GLY A 102 13.39 7.02 1.99
CA GLY A 102 14.23 5.84 2.12
C GLY A 102 15.03 5.61 0.84
N ALA A 103 16.35 5.40 0.93
CA ALA A 103 17.21 5.13 -0.22
C ALA A 103 18.20 4.00 0.10
N TYR A 104 17.95 2.83 -0.47
CA TYR A 104 18.69 1.61 -0.17
C TYR A 104 18.88 0.72 -1.41
N GLY A 105 19.83 -0.20 -1.31
CA GLY A 105 20.14 -1.14 -2.36
C GLY A 105 20.78 -2.42 -1.84
N SER A 106 20.88 -3.38 -2.76
CA SER A 106 21.54 -4.65 -2.59
C SER A 106 22.34 -4.97 -3.84
N ASN A 107 23.60 -5.34 -3.66
CA ASN A 107 24.47 -5.84 -4.73
C ASN A 107 24.33 -7.35 -4.92
N LEU A 108 23.61 -8.03 -4.02
CA LEU A 108 23.36 -9.47 -4.06
C LEU A 108 21.89 -9.72 -3.68
N PHE A 109 21.00 -9.28 -4.55
CA PHE A 109 19.58 -9.61 -4.45
C PHE A 109 19.35 -10.97 -5.09
N THR A 110 18.74 -11.93 -4.39
CA THR A 110 18.70 -13.34 -4.82
C THR A 110 17.29 -13.92 -4.94
N THR A 111 16.27 -13.13 -4.67
CA THR A 111 14.86 -13.57 -4.76
C THR A 111 14.15 -12.92 -5.94
N GLY A 112 13.25 -13.67 -6.58
CA GLY A 112 12.32 -13.15 -7.58
C GLY A 112 10.95 -12.77 -7.02
N THR A 113 10.71 -13.01 -5.73
CA THR A 113 9.42 -12.73 -5.10
C THR A 113 9.36 -11.32 -4.53
N ALA A 114 8.14 -10.83 -4.26
CA ALA A 114 7.94 -9.54 -3.61
C ALA A 114 8.52 -9.53 -2.19
N VAL A 115 9.33 -8.54 -1.87
CA VAL A 115 9.96 -8.37 -0.55
C VAL A 115 9.60 -7.02 0.03
N ASP A 116 9.66 -6.90 1.35
CA ASP A 116 9.49 -5.62 2.02
C ASP A 116 10.71 -4.75 1.73
N ALA A 117 10.49 -3.58 1.14
CA ALA A 117 11.54 -2.63 0.80
C ALA A 117 11.58 -1.49 1.81
N PHE A 118 10.42 -0.89 2.11
CA PHE A 118 10.34 0.24 3.01
C PHE A 118 9.03 0.26 3.79
N THR A 119 9.09 0.37 5.10
CA THR A 119 7.92 0.47 5.97
C THR A 119 7.83 1.86 6.57
N VAL A 120 6.65 2.46 6.50
CA VAL A 120 6.33 3.74 7.12
C VAL A 120 5.49 3.47 8.36
N ASP A 121 5.87 4.06 9.48
CA ASP A 121 5.17 4.00 10.75
C ASP A 121 4.56 5.37 11.07
N LEU A 122 3.28 5.39 11.42
CA LEU A 122 2.50 6.59 11.69
C LEU A 122 1.98 6.59 13.13
N SER A 123 1.68 7.78 13.64
CA SER A 123 1.05 7.95 14.95
C SER A 123 -0.39 7.44 15.01
N ALA A 124 -1.04 7.35 13.86
CA ALA A 124 -2.41 6.91 13.66
C ALA A 124 -2.61 6.59 12.17
N GLY A 125 -3.80 6.12 11.80
CA GLY A 125 -4.17 6.03 10.38
C GLY A 125 -4.07 7.39 9.67
N GLY A 126 -3.61 7.37 8.42
CA GLY A 126 -3.40 8.55 7.58
C GLY A 126 -3.44 8.19 6.10
N THR A 127 -3.51 9.21 5.25
CA THR A 127 -3.39 9.06 3.79
C THR A 127 -1.99 9.45 3.36
N PHE A 128 -1.54 8.93 2.22
CA PHE A 128 -0.23 9.28 1.68
C PHE A 128 -0.22 9.37 0.17
N THR A 129 0.76 10.12 -0.34
CA THR A 129 1.23 10.08 -1.73
C THR A 129 2.69 9.69 -1.75
N TYR A 130 3.15 9.01 -2.78
CA TYR A 130 4.55 8.65 -2.93
C TYR A 130 5.10 8.89 -4.34
N LEU A 131 6.40 9.15 -4.38
CA LEU A 131 7.26 9.09 -5.56
C LEU A 131 8.36 8.08 -5.25
N ALA A 132 8.66 7.18 -6.18
CA ALA A 132 9.74 6.21 -6.01
C ALA A 132 10.45 5.95 -7.34
N GLU A 133 11.73 5.58 -7.26
CA GLU A 133 12.50 5.01 -8.35
C GLU A 133 13.01 3.65 -7.91
N VAL A 134 12.97 2.67 -8.81
CA VAL A 134 13.63 1.38 -8.64
C VAL A 134 14.68 1.24 -9.73
N ALA A 135 15.90 0.91 -9.34
CA ALA A 135 16.97 0.57 -10.27
C ALA A 135 17.23 -0.94 -10.23
N GLN A 136 17.14 -1.60 -11.38
CA GLN A 136 17.58 -2.99 -11.55
C GLN A 136 18.40 -3.12 -12.84
N ASN A 137 19.53 -3.84 -12.74
CA ASN A 137 20.44 -4.07 -13.86
C ASN A 137 20.80 -2.80 -14.67
N GLY A 138 21.04 -1.69 -13.96
CA GLY A 138 21.41 -0.39 -14.55
C GLY A 138 20.27 0.39 -15.21
N THR A 139 19.04 -0.11 -15.17
CA THR A 139 17.84 0.60 -15.67
C THR A 139 17.02 1.14 -14.52
N LYS A 140 16.52 2.37 -14.65
CA LYS A 140 15.65 3.06 -13.67
C LYS A 140 14.18 2.97 -14.08
N PHE A 141 13.31 2.80 -13.09
CA PHE A 141 11.86 2.71 -13.26
C PHE A 141 11.17 3.62 -12.24
N ASP A 142 10.35 4.55 -12.73
CA ASP A 142 9.65 5.51 -11.90
C ASP A 142 8.26 5.00 -11.48
N PHE A 143 7.91 5.24 -10.23
CA PHE A 143 6.61 4.92 -9.65
C PHE A 143 6.06 6.14 -8.92
N ASN A 144 4.74 6.28 -8.97
CA ASN A 144 4.03 7.22 -8.14
C ASN A 144 2.66 6.65 -7.79
N GLY A 145 2.07 7.15 -6.72
CA GLY A 145 0.73 6.77 -6.35
C GLY A 145 0.31 7.35 -5.01
N SER A 146 -0.80 6.85 -4.51
CA SER A 146 -1.38 7.24 -3.23
C SER A 146 -2.05 6.06 -2.57
N GLY A 147 -2.24 6.14 -1.26
CA GLY A 147 -2.97 5.14 -0.49
C GLY A 147 -3.34 5.63 0.89
N ALA A 148 -3.79 4.70 1.73
CA ALA A 148 -4.09 4.95 3.12
C ALA A 148 -3.43 3.87 3.99
N ILE A 149 -2.87 4.31 5.11
CA ILE A 149 -2.51 3.47 6.25
C ILE A 149 -3.66 3.61 7.22
N THR A 150 -4.32 2.52 7.58
CA THR A 150 -5.42 2.54 8.55
C THR A 150 -5.07 1.66 9.74
N ASN A 151 -5.73 1.94 10.86
CA ASN A 151 -5.72 1.00 11.97
C ASN A 151 -6.75 -0.09 11.70
N ALA A 152 -6.37 -1.31 12.03
CA ALA A 152 -7.29 -2.40 12.27
C ALA A 152 -8.32 -1.92 13.28
N VAL A 153 -9.59 -2.09 12.93
CA VAL A 153 -10.70 -1.78 13.82
C VAL A 153 -11.04 -3.08 14.53
N ALA A 154 -11.01 -3.07 15.86
CA ALA A 154 -11.40 -4.24 16.62
C ALA A 154 -12.86 -4.59 16.29
N GLY A 155 -13.14 -5.85 15.96
CA GLY A 155 -14.47 -6.26 15.48
C GLY A 155 -14.67 -6.24 13.96
N ASP A 156 -13.78 -5.61 13.18
CA ASP A 156 -13.80 -5.64 11.70
C ASP A 156 -12.97 -6.85 11.24
N PHE A 157 -13.53 -8.04 11.40
CA PHE A 157 -12.82 -9.29 11.24
C PHE A 157 -12.46 -9.58 9.78
N ASN A 158 -13.23 -9.06 8.83
CA ASN A 158 -12.98 -9.24 7.40
C ASN A 158 -12.13 -8.11 6.77
N ALA A 159 -11.78 -7.08 7.55
CA ALA A 159 -11.04 -5.89 7.12
C ALA A 159 -11.69 -5.13 5.95
N ASP A 160 -13.02 -5.13 5.86
CA ASP A 160 -13.75 -4.36 4.85
C ASP A 160 -13.96 -2.89 5.24
N GLY A 161 -13.45 -2.50 6.41
CA GLY A 161 -13.51 -1.15 6.96
C GLY A 161 -14.79 -0.88 7.74
N LYS A 162 -15.59 -1.91 8.03
CA LYS A 162 -16.83 -1.82 8.78
C LYS A 162 -16.87 -2.85 9.90
N VAL A 163 -17.72 -2.60 10.87
CA VAL A 163 -18.06 -3.59 11.91
C VAL A 163 -19.56 -3.81 11.84
N ASP A 164 -19.96 -4.89 11.17
CA ASP A 164 -21.37 -5.15 10.87
C ASP A 164 -21.76 -6.63 10.97
N ASN A 165 -22.89 -6.99 10.36
CA ASN A 165 -23.40 -8.35 10.40
C ASN A 165 -22.50 -9.36 9.64
N GLY A 166 -21.69 -8.90 8.69
CA GLY A 166 -20.65 -9.71 8.05
C GLY A 166 -19.67 -10.25 9.08
N ASP A 167 -19.14 -9.38 9.93
CA ASP A 167 -18.23 -9.75 11.02
C ASP A 167 -18.89 -10.63 12.07
N LEU A 168 -20.15 -10.33 12.42
CA LEU A 168 -20.90 -11.15 13.38
C LEU A 168 -21.11 -12.57 12.85
N ASN A 169 -21.44 -12.72 11.57
CA ASN A 169 -21.60 -14.03 10.95
C ASN A 169 -20.29 -14.82 10.95
N LEU A 170 -19.17 -14.14 10.69
CA LEU A 170 -17.84 -14.74 10.79
C LEU A 170 -17.56 -15.24 12.21
N LEU A 171 -17.83 -14.41 13.22
CA LEU A 171 -17.66 -14.71 14.64
C LEU A 171 -18.49 -15.91 15.07
N LEU A 172 -19.78 -15.90 14.79
CA LEU A 172 -20.68 -16.99 15.15
C LEU A 172 -20.33 -18.29 14.42
N GLY A 173 -19.86 -18.19 13.17
CA GLY A 173 -19.38 -19.35 12.40
C GLY A 173 -18.13 -20.01 12.97
N SER A 174 -17.41 -19.31 13.85
CA SER A 174 -16.12 -19.74 14.41
C SER A 174 -16.13 -19.82 15.94
N TRP A 175 -17.31 -19.75 16.57
CA TRP A 175 -17.43 -19.67 18.02
C TRP A 175 -16.81 -20.87 18.74
N GLY A 176 -15.95 -20.61 19.73
CA GLY A 176 -15.23 -21.63 20.48
C GLY A 176 -14.10 -22.32 19.70
N ALA A 177 -13.74 -21.82 18.51
CA ALA A 177 -12.59 -22.33 17.79
C ALA A 177 -11.31 -22.08 18.58
N ALA A 178 -10.47 -23.11 18.71
CA ALA A 178 -9.18 -23.04 19.40
C ALA A 178 -8.12 -22.26 18.61
N THR A 179 -8.43 -21.87 17.37
CA THR A 179 -7.55 -21.13 16.46
C THR A 179 -8.37 -20.15 15.65
N VAL A 180 -7.78 -19.01 15.34
CA VAL A 180 -8.40 -17.99 14.49
C VAL A 180 -8.51 -18.49 13.04
N PRO A 181 -9.69 -18.36 12.39
CA PRO A 181 -9.84 -18.70 10.98
C PRO A 181 -8.88 -17.91 10.07
N PRO A 182 -8.32 -18.49 8.99
CA PRO A 182 -7.41 -17.76 8.10
C PRO A 182 -8.02 -16.55 7.37
N THR A 183 -9.36 -16.48 7.31
CA THR A 183 -10.10 -15.39 6.66
C THR A 183 -10.24 -14.15 7.54
N TRP A 184 -9.80 -14.23 8.79
CA TRP A 184 -9.88 -13.17 9.78
C TRP A 184 -8.59 -12.35 9.77
N VAL A 185 -8.70 -11.04 9.55
CA VAL A 185 -7.55 -10.17 9.23
C VAL A 185 -7.15 -9.22 10.37
N ASN A 186 -8.08 -8.78 11.23
CA ASN A 186 -7.83 -7.79 12.29
C ASN A 186 -8.26 -8.19 13.72
N GLY A 187 -7.37 -7.96 14.70
CA GLY A 187 -7.74 -7.79 16.12
C GLY A 187 -8.19 -9.05 16.86
N PHE A 188 -7.32 -10.06 16.95
CA PHE A 188 -7.70 -11.37 17.52
C PHE A 188 -6.87 -11.81 18.71
N VAL A 189 -7.53 -12.54 19.61
CA VAL A 189 -6.91 -13.42 20.59
C VAL A 189 -7.49 -14.83 20.37
N SER A 190 -6.75 -15.87 20.76
CA SER A 190 -7.23 -17.25 20.66
C SER A 190 -7.45 -17.80 22.07
N PRO A 191 -8.55 -18.53 22.35
CA PRO A 191 -9.61 -19.00 21.45
C PRO A 191 -10.63 -17.91 21.04
N VAL A 192 -11.49 -18.21 20.04
CA VAL A 192 -12.62 -17.33 19.68
C VAL A 192 -13.69 -17.42 20.75
N ASP A 193 -13.88 -16.36 21.52
CA ASP A 193 -14.76 -16.33 22.67
C ASP A 193 -15.49 -14.98 22.86
N ASN A 194 -15.87 -14.67 24.10
CA ASN A 194 -16.58 -13.44 24.43
C ASN A 194 -15.70 -12.19 24.29
N GLY A 195 -14.37 -12.32 24.25
CA GLY A 195 -13.43 -11.26 23.95
C GLY A 195 -13.72 -10.66 22.57
N GLU A 196 -13.71 -11.49 21.53
CA GLU A 196 -13.99 -11.05 20.15
C GLU A 196 -15.41 -10.48 20.02
N LEU A 197 -16.39 -11.07 20.73
CA LEU A 197 -17.75 -10.53 20.71
C LEU A 197 -17.82 -9.13 21.33
N ASN A 198 -17.09 -8.89 22.42
CA ASN A 198 -17.04 -7.56 23.04
C ASN A 198 -16.37 -6.54 22.13
N ASP A 199 -15.32 -6.92 21.40
CA ASP A 199 -14.66 -6.05 20.43
C ASP A 199 -15.60 -5.68 19.27
N LEU A 200 -16.33 -6.66 18.73
CA LEU A 200 -17.34 -6.45 17.70
C LEU A 200 -18.49 -5.57 18.18
N LEU A 201 -19.06 -5.84 19.36
CA LEU A 201 -20.18 -5.06 19.89
C LEU A 201 -19.74 -3.66 20.31
N GLY A 202 -18.51 -3.52 20.81
CA GLY A 202 -17.93 -2.23 21.21
C GLY A 202 -17.76 -1.27 20.04
N ASN A 203 -17.52 -1.79 18.83
CA ASN A 203 -17.38 -1.01 17.61
C ASN A 203 -18.55 -1.17 16.64
N TRP A 204 -19.68 -1.73 17.08
CA TRP A 204 -20.80 -2.03 16.19
C TRP A 204 -21.27 -0.81 15.41
N GLY A 205 -21.37 -0.95 14.09
CA GLY A 205 -21.74 0.14 13.19
C GLY A 205 -20.60 1.11 12.90
N PHE A 206 -19.36 0.77 13.23
CA PHE A 206 -18.22 1.45 12.63
C PHE A 206 -18.25 1.26 11.10
N GLY A 207 -17.93 2.31 10.34
CA GLY A 207 -17.86 2.26 8.89
C GLY A 207 -19.20 2.11 8.15
N VAL A 208 -20.30 1.78 8.84
CA VAL A 208 -21.64 1.84 8.24
C VAL A 208 -22.14 3.28 8.27
N GLY A 209 -22.25 3.88 7.09
CA GLY A 209 -22.91 5.18 6.97
C GLY A 209 -24.38 5.04 7.33
N VAL A 210 -24.76 5.33 8.59
CA VAL A 210 -26.16 5.46 8.95
C VAL A 210 -26.66 6.74 8.31
N ALA A 211 -27.29 6.61 7.15
CA ALA A 211 -28.05 7.71 6.55
C ALA A 211 -29.28 7.95 7.44
N VAL A 212 -29.09 8.67 8.54
CA VAL A 212 -30.19 9.23 9.31
C VAL A 212 -30.86 10.23 8.39
N PRO A 213 -32.16 10.09 8.06
CA PRO A 213 -32.87 11.10 7.30
C PRO A 213 -32.71 12.43 8.04
N GLU A 214 -31.99 13.37 7.43
CA GLU A 214 -31.71 14.64 8.08
C GLU A 214 -33.06 15.31 8.40
N PRO A 215 -33.21 16.00 9.55
CA PRO A 215 -34.46 16.66 9.93
C PRO A 215 -35.02 17.58 8.84
N ALA A 216 -34.15 18.12 7.99
CA ALA A 216 -34.50 18.94 6.84
C ALA A 216 -35.36 18.17 5.82
N SER A 217 -35.11 16.88 5.59
CA SER A 217 -35.90 16.05 4.67
C SER A 217 -37.32 15.80 5.21
N ALA A 218 -37.46 15.58 6.51
CA ALA A 218 -38.78 15.51 7.16
C ALA A 218 -39.51 16.86 7.15
N LEU A 219 -38.79 17.97 7.37
CA LEU A 219 -39.34 19.32 7.28
C LEU A 219 -39.79 19.64 5.84
N LEU A 220 -39.01 19.27 4.83
CA LEU A 220 -39.34 19.51 3.42
C LEU A 220 -40.61 18.75 3.02
N VAL A 221 -40.72 17.47 3.41
CA VAL A 221 -41.92 16.66 3.16
C VAL A 221 -43.12 17.24 3.89
N THR A 222 -42.94 17.72 5.13
CA THR A 222 -44.01 18.36 5.89
C THR A 222 -44.47 19.67 5.23
N LEU A 223 -43.54 20.54 4.82
CA LEU A 223 -43.85 21.79 4.13
C LEU A 223 -44.51 21.53 2.77
N ALA A 224 -44.02 20.55 2.01
CA ALA A 224 -44.63 20.14 0.74
C ALA A 224 -46.04 19.58 0.96
N GLY A 225 -46.25 18.78 2.01
CA GLY A 225 -47.57 18.25 2.37
C GLY A 225 -48.55 19.35 2.78
N VAL A 226 -48.13 20.32 3.60
CA VAL A 226 -48.95 21.47 4.00
C VAL A 226 -49.30 22.33 2.78
N ALA A 227 -48.35 22.59 1.88
CA ALA A 227 -48.59 23.34 0.66
C ALA A 227 -49.60 22.62 -0.26
N ALA A 228 -49.44 21.31 -0.46
CA ALA A 228 -50.35 20.51 -1.29
C ALA A 228 -51.78 20.45 -0.70
N CYS A 229 -51.91 20.26 0.60
CA CYS A 229 -53.21 20.27 1.29
C CYS A 229 -53.86 21.66 1.30
N GLY A 230 -53.07 22.73 1.44
CA GLY A 230 -53.55 24.11 1.41
C GLY A 230 -54.09 24.54 0.04
N LEU A 231 -53.47 24.08 -1.05
CA LEU A 231 -53.91 24.38 -2.42
C LEU A 231 -55.24 23.71 -2.80
N ARG A 232 -55.56 22.55 -2.21
CA ARG A 232 -56.77 21.78 -2.56
C ARG A 232 -58.09 22.36 -2.02
N ARG A 233 -58.03 23.33 -1.09
CA ARG A 233 -59.22 23.89 -0.40
C ARG A 233 -59.80 25.13 -1.08
N ARG A 234 -59.31 25.54 -2.25
CA ARG A 234 -59.74 26.76 -2.97
C ARG A 234 -60.55 26.52 -4.25
N VAL A 235 -61.30 25.41 -4.34
CA VAL A 235 -62.25 25.15 -5.43
C VAL A 235 -63.64 24.95 -4.87
#